data_AF-A0A925I8I3-F1
#
_entry.id   AF-A0A925I8I3-F1
#
_cell.length_a   1.000
_cell.length_b   1.000
_cell.length_c   1.000
_cell.angle_alpha   90.00
_cell.angle_beta   90.00
_cell.angle_gamma   90.00
#
_symmetry.space_group_name_H-M   'P 1'
#
loop_
_entity.id
_entity.type
_entity.pdbx_description
1 polymer ?
#
loop_
_entity_poly.entity_id
_entity_poly.type
_entity_poly.pdbx_seq_one_letter_code
_entity_poly.pdbx_strand_id
1 'polypeptide(L)' 'MNDYTIYCAGEFVSTKQKLKVTNKYTGKTYATTYLADQQLLDKAVKAAQKAKHTCADLSLMKNLKR' A
#
# COMPACT_ATOMS: atom_id res chain seq x y z
N MET A 1 1.74 8.59 20.09
CA MET A 1 0.74 8.70 19.00
C MET A 1 1.48 8.32 17.73
N ASN A 2 1.04 7.28 17.04
CA ASN A 2 1.83 6.64 15.99
C ASN A 2 1.34 7.08 14.60
N ASP A 3 2.30 7.30 13.70
CA ASP A 3 2.05 7.63 12.30
C ASP A 3 2.28 6.37 11.45
N TYR A 4 1.29 6.00 10.64
CA TYR A 4 1.34 4.84 9.76
C TYR A 4 1.41 5.27 8.29
N THR A 5 2.58 5.10 7.70
CA THR A 5 2.87 5.39 6.29
C THR A 5 2.27 4.35 5.35
N ILE A 6 2.03 4.75 4.10
CA ILE A 6 1.54 3.88 3.04
C ILE A 6 2.70 3.04 2.52
N TYR A 7 2.54 1.72 2.41
CA TYR A 7 3.52 0.87 1.73
C TYR A 7 3.16 0.76 0.24
N CYS A 8 4.01 1.27 -0.64
CA CYS A 8 3.78 1.28 -2.09
C CYS A 8 5.05 0.91 -2.85
N ALA A 9 4.97 -0.09 -3.71
CA ALA A 9 6.04 -0.52 -4.61
C ALA A 9 7.39 -0.84 -3.92
N GLY A 10 7.34 -1.38 -2.69
CA GLY A 10 8.55 -1.73 -1.93
C GLY A 10 8.95 -0.71 -0.86
N GLU A 11 8.30 0.46 -0.82
CA GLU A 11 8.72 1.60 -0.01
C GLU A 11 7.61 2.08 0.93
N PHE A 12 8.00 2.61 2.10
CA PHE A 12 7.09 3.34 2.98
C PHE A 12 7.05 4.81 2.58
N VAL A 13 5.85 5.33 2.29
CA VAL A 13 5.61 6.66 1.74
C VAL A 13 4.57 7.40 2.57
N SER A 14 4.82 8.68 2.83
CA SER A 14 3.84 9.62 3.42
C SER A 14 3.39 10.63 2.37
N THR A 15 2.12 11.05 2.42
CA THR A 15 1.59 12.12 1.55
C THR A 15 1.30 13.39 2.34
N LYS A 16 0.87 14.46 1.65
CA LYS A 16 0.49 15.73 2.29
C LYS A 16 -0.80 15.63 3.10
N GLN A 17 -1.72 14.76 2.69
CA GLN A 17 -3.02 14.62 3.33
C GLN A 17 -2.96 13.59 4.45
N LYS A 18 -3.00 14.07 5.69
CA LYS A 18 -3.08 13.23 6.89
C LYS A 18 -4.53 12.88 7.21
N LEU A 19 -4.76 11.63 7.59
CA LEU A 19 -6.05 11.12 8.06
C LEU A 19 -5.91 10.67 9.52
N LYS A 20 -6.75 11.21 10.41
CA LYS A 20 -6.78 10.80 11.82
C LYS A 20 -7.63 9.55 11.97
N VAL A 21 -7.11 8.56 12.68
CA VAL A 21 -7.85 7.35 13.07
C VAL A 21 -8.41 7.58 14.47
N THR A 22 -9.73 7.73 14.56
CA THR A 22 -10.44 8.07 15.80
C THR A 22 -11.26 6.89 16.33
N ASN A 23 -11.36 6.79 17.65
CA ASN A 23 -12.32 5.93 18.30
C ASN A 23 -13.73 6.48 18.05
N LYS A 24 -14.62 5.67 17.45
CA LYS A 24 -15.99 6.09 17.16
C LYS A 24 -16.85 6.36 18.42
N TYR A 25 -16.49 5.78 19.56
CA TYR A 25 -17.25 5.92 20.82
C TYR A 25 -16.72 7.02 21.72
N THR A 26 -15.39 7.22 21.77
CA THR A 26 -14.77 8.20 22.68
C THR A 26 -14.27 9.46 21.97
N GLY A 27 -14.28 9.49 20.63
CA GLY A 27 -13.72 10.57 19.82
C GLY A 27 -12.18 10.71 19.88
N LYS A 28 -11.50 9.89 20.68
CA LYS A 28 -10.04 9.99 20.88
C LYS A 28 -9.31 9.52 19.63
N THR A 29 -8.30 10.28 19.20
CA THR A 29 -7.40 9.89 18.10
C THR A 29 -6.36 8.89 18.62
N TYR A 30 -6.25 7.73 17.96
CA TYR A 30 -5.23 6.71 18.30
C TYR A 30 -3.99 6.80 17.41
N ALA A 31 -4.19 7.15 16.14
CA ALA A 31 -3.13 7.13 15.15
C ALA A 31 -3.41 8.13 14.03
N THR A 32 -2.38 8.39 13.24
CA THR A 32 -2.48 9.14 11.99
C THR A 32 -2.05 8.24 10.84
N THR A 33 -2.74 8.29 9.71
CA THR A 33 -2.29 7.72 8.45
C THR A 33 -2.36 8.77 7.35
N TYR A 34 -2.16 8.38 6.10
CA TYR A 34 -2.07 9.28 4.96
C TYR A 34 -3.04 8.86 3.86
N LEU A 35 -3.64 9.83 3.18
CA LEU A 35 -4.46 9.58 1.99
C LEU A 35 -3.58 9.54 0.75
N ALA A 36 -3.74 8.51 -0.08
CA ALA A 36 -3.01 8.41 -1.32
C ALA A 36 -3.47 9.50 -2.32
N ASP A 37 -2.52 10.12 -3.00
CA ASP A 37 -2.81 10.99 -4.13
C ASP A 37 -2.83 10.21 -5.45
N GLN A 38 -3.28 10.87 -6.52
CA GLN A 38 -3.40 10.24 -7.83
C GLN A 38 -2.06 9.66 -8.32
N GLN A 39 -0.95 10.36 -8.11
CA GLN A 39 0.38 9.90 -8.53
C GLN A 39 0.80 8.62 -7.79
N LEU A 40 0.52 8.54 -6.49
CA LEU A 40 0.83 7.36 -5.70
C LEU A 40 -0.05 6.16 -6.09
N LEU A 41 -1.32 6.40 -6.40
CA LEU A 41 -2.23 5.36 -6.92
C LEU A 41 -1.75 4.83 -8.28
N ASP A 42 -1.36 5.71 -9.19
CA ASP A 42 -0.80 5.31 -10.49
C ASP A 42 0.52 4.52 -10.34
N LYS A 43 1.39 4.93 -9.40
CA LYS A 43 2.62 4.18 -9.06
C LYS A 43 2.26 2.78 -8.56
N ALA A 44 1.28 2.67 -7.67
CA ALA A 44 0.85 1.39 -7.10
C ALA A 44 0.33 0.43 -8.18
N VAL A 45 -0.51 0.92 -9.11
CA VAL A 45 -1.05 0.12 -10.22
C VAL A 45 0.08 -0.39 -11.11
N LYS A 46 0.98 0.49 -11.57
CA LYS A 46 2.10 0.10 -12.44
C LYS A 46 3.03 -0.91 -11.76
N ALA A 47 3.33 -0.71 -10.48
CA ALA A 47 4.17 -1.63 -9.71
C ALA A 47 3.50 -3.00 -9.55
N ALA A 48 2.21 -3.04 -9.21
CA ALA A 48 1.45 -4.28 -9.06
C ALA A 48 1.37 -5.07 -10.39
N GLN A 49 1.17 -4.39 -11.52
CA GLN A 49 1.18 -5.03 -12.84
C GLN A 49 2.52 -5.68 -13.16
N LYS A 50 3.64 -4.99 -12.90
CA LYS A 50 4.98 -5.55 -13.06
C LYS A 50 5.21 -6.75 -12.14
N ALA A 51 4.87 -6.61 -10.86
CA ALA A 51 5.03 -7.67 -9.87
C ALA A 51 4.20 -8.91 -10.21
N LYS A 52 3.00 -8.75 -10.78
CA LYS A 52 2.17 -9.87 -11.23
C LYS A 52 2.89 -10.77 -12.23
N HIS A 53 3.61 -10.19 -13.19
CA HIS A 53 4.38 -10.97 -14.17
C HIS A 53 5.51 -11.74 -13.49
N THR A 54 6.31 -11.07 -12.67
CA THR A 54 7.42 -11.70 -11.93
C THR A 54 6.92 -12.82 -11.02
N CYS A 55 5.85 -12.59 -10.26
CA CYS A 55 5.26 -13.62 -9.40
C CYS A 55 4.70 -14.79 -10.20
N ALA A 56 4.14 -14.55 -11.40
CA ALA A 56 3.65 -15.61 -12.27
C ALA A 56 4.80 -16.48 -12.83
N ASP A 57 5.94 -15.89 -13.15
CA ASP A 57 7.12 -16.63 -13.63
C ASP A 57 7.77 -17.48 -12.54
N LEU A 58 7.68 -17.02 -11.28
CA LEU A 58 8.14 -17.77 -10.10
C LEU A 58 7.14 -18.85 -9.65
N SER A 59 5.94 -18.91 -10.25
CA SER A 59 4.91 -19.87 -9.85
C SER A 59 5.32 -21.29 -10.19
N LEU A 60 5.33 -22.16 -9.17
CA LEU A 60 5.55 -23.61 -9.31
C LEU A 60 4.58 -24.23 -10.33
N MET A 61 3.33 -23.73 -10.43
CA MET A 61 2.34 -24.22 -11.39
C MET A 61 2.75 -24.03 -12.85
N LYS A 62 3.56 -23.01 -13.16
CA LYS A 62 4.05 -22.75 -14.52
C LYS A 62 5.23 -23.67 -14.86
N ASN A 63 6.05 -24.00 -13.86
CA ASN A 63 7.23 -24.85 -14.02
C ASN A 63 6.92 -26.36 -13.99
N LEU A 64 5.81 -26.78 -13.38
CA LEU A 64 5.36 -28.19 -13.33
C LEU A 64 4.69 -28.69 -14.62
N LYS A 65 4.39 -27.82 -15.59
CA LYS A 65 3.77 -28.18 -16.88
C LYS A 65 4.79 -28.35 -18.02
N ARG A 66 6.08 -28.49 -17.71
CA ARG A 66 7.16 -28.72 -18.69
C ARG A 66 7.72 -30.12 -18.57
#